data_AF-A0A1G8B2Y4-F1
#
_entry.id   AF-A0A1G8B2Y4-F1
#
_cell.length_a   1.000
_cell.length_b   1.000
_cell.length_c   1.000
_cell.angle_alpha   90.00
_cell.angle_beta   90.00
_cell.angle_gamma   90.00
#
_symmetry.space_group_name_H-M   'P 1'
#
loop_
_entity.id
_entity.type
_entity.pdbx_description
1 polymer ?
#
loop_
_entity_poly.entity_id
_entity_poly.type
_entity_poly.pdbx_seq_one_letter_code
_entity_poly.pdbx_strand_id
1 'polypeptide(L)'
;MNASLETLFPDHDHTEDSIVTALNHQDIVVALSAALKTQNVAVLHMLYPRTDARTHHSLDALVAKLHGHGLHQVAGLVANEAHYLVFKDPVKAWKAFQEIRNDSLAIGVHLYYHGLVGEAAEVALDADAHRKG
;
A
#
# COMPACT_ATOMS: atom_id res chain seq x y z
N MET A 1 16.36 11.79 -8.71
CA MET A 1 16.78 10.40 -8.96
C MET A 1 16.41 10.07 -10.39
N ASN A 2 17.39 9.71 -11.24
CA ASN A 2 17.10 9.07 -12.52
C ASN A 2 17.07 7.57 -12.24
N ALA A 3 15.88 6.98 -12.30
CA ALA A 3 15.72 5.53 -12.19
C ALA A 3 15.71 4.96 -13.61
N SER A 4 16.66 4.09 -13.91
CA SER A 4 16.70 3.35 -15.17
C SER A 4 15.74 2.15 -15.12
N LEU A 5 15.34 1.64 -16.27
CA LEU A 5 14.40 0.52 -16.37
C LEU A 5 14.98 -0.76 -15.73
N GLU A 6 16.29 -0.99 -15.87
CA GLU A 6 16.98 -2.12 -15.20
C GLU A 6 17.03 -1.94 -13.67
N THR A 7 17.02 -0.70 -13.18
CA THR A 7 17.03 -0.41 -11.74
C THR A 7 15.65 -0.61 -11.10
N LEU A 8 14.59 -0.32 -11.84
CA LEU A 8 13.21 -0.46 -11.35
C LEU A 8 12.72 -1.91 -11.43
N PHE A 9 13.17 -2.67 -12.43
CA PHE A 9 12.68 -4.04 -12.69
C PHE A 9 13.84 -5.03 -12.86
N PRO A 10 14.71 -5.23 -11.86
CA PRO A 10 15.94 -6.01 -12.00
C PRO A 10 15.71 -7.50 -12.31
N ASP A 11 14.55 -8.05 -11.93
CA ASP A 11 14.20 -9.46 -12.15
C ASP A 11 13.62 -9.71 -13.55
N HIS A 12 13.46 -8.67 -14.37
CA HIS A 12 12.99 -8.82 -15.75
C HIS A 12 14.17 -8.95 -16.72
N ASP A 13 14.01 -9.83 -17.70
CA ASP A 13 15.05 -10.14 -18.68
C ASP A 13 15.16 -9.00 -19.71
N HIS A 14 16.04 -8.04 -19.43
CA HIS A 14 16.35 -6.90 -20.30
C HIS A 14 17.36 -7.30 -21.38
N THR A 15 17.09 -8.37 -22.11
CA THR A 15 17.91 -8.76 -23.27
C THR A 15 17.88 -7.66 -24.33
N GLU A 16 19.02 -7.38 -24.98
CA GLU A 16 19.15 -6.28 -25.97
C GLU A 16 18.16 -6.38 -27.14
N ASP A 17 17.65 -7.58 -27.43
CA ASP A 17 16.64 -7.85 -28.47
C ASP A 17 15.17 -7.71 -27.98
N SER A 18 14.95 -7.59 -26.68
CA SER A 18 13.60 -7.47 -26.09
C SER A 18 13.12 -6.02 -26.12
N ILE A 19 12.22 -5.72 -27.05
CA ILE A 19 11.60 -4.39 -27.18
C ILE A 19 10.37 -4.19 -26.28
N VAL A 20 9.87 -5.24 -25.62
CA VAL A 20 8.68 -5.20 -24.78
C VAL A 20 8.75 -6.22 -23.65
N THR A 21 8.39 -5.77 -22.45
CA THR A 21 8.32 -6.61 -21.24
C THR A 21 6.95 -6.43 -20.59
N ALA A 22 6.27 -7.54 -20.28
CA ALA A 22 5.00 -7.50 -19.58
C ALA A 22 5.24 -7.20 -18.09
N LEU A 23 4.56 -6.18 -17.56
CA LEU A 23 4.55 -5.84 -16.14
C LEU A 23 3.14 -5.98 -15.58
N ASN A 24 3.03 -6.47 -14.35
CA ASN A 24 1.79 -6.44 -13.58
C ASN A 24 1.79 -5.25 -12.60
N HIS A 25 0.64 -4.98 -12.00
CA HIS A 25 0.48 -3.86 -11.05
C HIS A 25 1.41 -3.94 -9.84
N GLN A 26 1.69 -5.15 -9.34
CA GLN A 26 2.56 -5.37 -8.20
C GLN A 26 4.01 -5.06 -8.55
N ASP A 27 4.48 -5.39 -9.76
CA ASP A 27 5.85 -5.06 -10.21
C ASP A 27 6.08 -3.55 -10.15
N ILE A 28 5.10 -2.76 -10.60
CA ILE A 28 5.16 -1.30 -10.62
C ILE A 28 5.22 -0.73 -9.20
N VAL A 29 4.36 -1.22 -8.29
CA VAL A 29 4.26 -0.68 -6.93
C VAL A 29 5.46 -1.10 -6.08
N VAL A 30 5.96 -2.33 -6.27
CA VAL A 30 7.21 -2.81 -5.64
C VAL A 30 8.37 -1.92 -6.09
N ALA A 31 8.54 -1.71 -7.39
CA ALA A 31 9.59 -0.85 -7.95
C ALA A 31 9.51 0.60 -7.40
N LEU A 32 8.31 1.17 -7.34
CA LEU A 32 8.09 2.51 -6.75
C LEU A 32 8.48 2.54 -5.27
N SER A 33 8.06 1.55 -4.48
CA SER A 33 8.37 1.48 -3.04
C SER A 33 9.87 1.27 -2.79
N ALA A 34 10.57 0.56 -3.68
CA ALA A 34 12.01 0.38 -3.65
C ALA A 34 12.75 1.68 -3.98
N ALA A 35 12.32 2.39 -5.03
CA ALA A 35 12.90 3.68 -5.43
C ALA A 35 12.77 4.76 -4.34
N LEU A 36 11.75 4.65 -3.48
CA LEU A 36 11.48 5.56 -2.38
C LEU A 36 11.97 5.05 -1.01
N LYS A 37 12.75 3.97 -0.97
CA LYS A 37 13.19 3.30 0.27
C LYS A 37 13.88 4.23 1.27
N THR A 38 14.62 5.24 0.81
CA THR A 38 15.30 6.19 1.70
C THR A 38 14.35 7.18 2.39
N GLN A 39 13.10 7.24 1.96
CA GLN A 39 12.08 8.17 2.47
C GLN A 39 11.08 7.49 3.41
N ASN A 40 11.26 6.20 3.73
CA ASN A 40 10.35 5.41 4.56
C ASN A 40 8.89 5.51 4.11
N VAL A 41 8.67 5.40 2.80
CA VAL A 41 7.35 5.50 2.17
C VAL A 41 6.69 4.13 2.13
N ALA A 42 5.48 4.04 2.68
CA ALA A 42 4.62 2.87 2.57
C ALA A 42 3.50 3.11 1.57
N VAL A 43 3.16 2.07 0.80
CA VAL A 43 2.03 2.09 -0.14
C VAL A 43 1.02 1.03 0.28
N LEU A 44 -0.22 1.46 0.49
CA LEU A 44 -1.35 0.56 0.68
C LEU A 44 -2.14 0.48 -0.62
N HIS A 45 -2.34 -0.74 -1.14
CA HIS A 45 -3.22 -1.02 -2.26
C HIS A 45 -4.53 -1.59 -1.73
N MET A 46 -5.64 -0.91 -2.00
CA MET A 46 -6.97 -1.20 -1.47
C MET A 46 -7.81 -1.92 -2.53
N LEU A 47 -8.47 -3.00 -2.11
CA LEU A 47 -9.31 -3.86 -2.95
C LEU A 47 -10.77 -3.72 -2.51
N TYR A 48 -11.53 -2.90 -3.25
CA TYR A 48 -12.96 -2.71 -3.00
C TYR A 48 -13.78 -3.81 -3.67
N PRO A 49 -14.71 -4.47 -2.96
CA PRO A 49 -15.58 -5.45 -3.57
C PRO A 49 -16.51 -4.78 -4.58
N ARG A 50 -16.78 -5.48 -5.69
CA ARG A 50 -17.72 -5.02 -6.70
C ARG A 50 -19.15 -5.23 -6.18
N THR A 51 -19.66 -4.23 -5.46
CA THR A 51 -21.10 -3.95 -5.28
C THR A 51 -21.94 -5.07 -4.64
N ASP A 52 -22.06 -5.05 -3.31
CA ASP A 52 -23.23 -5.55 -2.58
C ASP A 52 -23.58 -4.49 -1.51
N ALA A 53 -24.87 -4.27 -1.23
CA ALA A 53 -25.34 -3.31 -0.21
C ALA A 53 -24.75 -3.61 1.18
N ARG A 54 -24.48 -4.89 1.48
CA ARG A 54 -23.77 -5.30 2.70
C ARG A 54 -22.34 -4.75 2.76
N THR A 55 -21.65 -4.71 1.62
CA THR A 55 -20.30 -4.15 1.50
C THR A 55 -20.29 -2.65 1.73
N HIS A 56 -21.29 -1.91 1.24
CA HIS A 56 -21.40 -0.47 1.51
C HIS A 56 -21.57 -0.17 3.00
N HIS A 57 -22.40 -0.94 3.72
CA HIS A 57 -22.51 -0.78 5.17
C HIS A 57 -21.21 -1.10 5.90
N SER A 58 -20.47 -2.13 5.47
CA SER A 58 -19.14 -2.43 6.03
C SER A 58 -18.12 -1.33 5.73
N LEU A 59 -18.17 -0.72 4.54
CA LEU A 59 -17.32 0.40 4.17
C LEU A 59 -17.60 1.65 5.02
N ASP A 60 -18.87 2.00 5.22
CA ASP A 60 -19.26 3.13 6.08
C ASP A 60 -18.82 2.93 7.53
N ALA A 61 -18.95 1.69 8.04
CA ALA A 61 -18.45 1.34 9.37
C ALA A 61 -16.93 1.50 9.49
N LEU A 62 -16.18 1.04 8.49
CA LEU A 62 -14.73 1.23 8.43
C LEU A 62 -14.37 2.73 8.38
N VAL A 63 -15.05 3.53 7.55
CA VAL A 63 -14.84 4.98 7.47
C VAL A 63 -15.09 5.66 8.82
N ALA A 64 -16.17 5.30 9.51
CA ALA A 64 -16.48 5.82 10.84
C ALA A 64 -15.41 5.44 11.87
N LYS A 65 -14.93 4.19 11.84
CA LYS A 65 -13.86 3.70 12.72
C LYS A 65 -12.54 4.44 12.48
N LEU A 66 -12.14 4.60 11.21
CA LEU A 66 -10.95 5.36 10.83
C LEU A 66 -11.04 6.82 11.32
N HIS A 67 -12.21 7.44 11.19
CA HIS A 67 -12.47 8.76 11.76
C HIS A 67 -12.33 8.79 13.29
N GLY A 68 -12.95 7.83 13.99
CA GLY A 68 -12.86 7.72 15.46
C GLY A 68 -11.44 7.52 15.98
N HIS A 69 -10.56 6.89 15.19
CA HIS A 69 -9.15 6.68 15.53
C HIS A 69 -8.22 7.82 15.09
N GLY A 70 -8.78 8.94 14.62
CA GLY A 70 -8.04 10.14 14.22
C GLY A 70 -7.43 10.07 12.81
N LEU A 71 -7.78 9.05 12.01
CA LEU A 71 -7.29 8.85 10.65
C LEU A 71 -8.19 9.55 9.61
N HIS A 72 -8.57 10.81 9.86
CA HIS A 72 -9.59 11.51 9.07
C HIS A 72 -9.28 11.60 7.57
N GLN A 73 -8.01 11.81 7.21
CA GLN A 73 -7.60 11.86 5.79
C GLN A 73 -7.70 10.48 5.13
N VAL A 74 -7.32 9.43 5.85
CA VAL A 74 -7.45 8.05 5.37
C VAL A 74 -8.92 7.72 5.16
N ALA A 75 -9.76 8.00 6.15
CA ALA A 75 -11.21 7.80 6.08
C ALA A 75 -11.83 8.48 4.86
N GLY A 76 -11.46 9.75 4.59
CA GLY A 76 -11.94 10.47 3.40
C GLY A 76 -11.49 9.83 2.09
N LEU A 77 -10.25 9.32 2.01
CA LEU A 77 -9.76 8.63 0.81
C LEU A 77 -10.42 7.26 0.63
N VAL A 78 -10.66 6.53 1.72
CA VAL A 78 -11.39 5.24 1.70
C VAL A 78 -12.85 5.44 1.27
N ALA A 79 -13.52 6.50 1.76
CA ALA A 79 -14.89 6.83 1.38
C ALA A 79 -15.02 7.20 -0.11
N ASN A 80 -13.97 7.73 -0.72
CA ASN A 80 -13.88 8.01 -2.15
C ASN A 80 -13.32 6.83 -2.96
N GLU A 81 -13.24 5.65 -2.34
CA GLU A 81 -12.75 4.41 -2.95
C GLU A 81 -11.33 4.54 -3.56
N ALA A 82 -10.43 5.31 -2.92
CA ALA A 82 -9.06 5.43 -3.39
C ALA A 82 -8.35 4.07 -3.36
N HIS A 83 -7.84 3.62 -4.51
CA HIS A 83 -7.18 2.32 -4.67
C HIS A 83 -5.76 2.30 -4.11
N TYR A 84 -5.08 3.45 -4.05
CA TYR A 84 -3.71 3.54 -3.55
C TYR A 84 -3.58 4.68 -2.56
N LEU A 85 -3.00 4.37 -1.40
CA LEU A 85 -2.64 5.35 -0.38
C LEU A 85 -1.13 5.34 -0.17
N VAL A 86 -0.51 6.51 -0.18
CA VAL A 86 0.93 6.68 0.03
C VAL A 86 1.15 7.39 1.36
N PHE A 87 1.90 6.76 2.25
CA PHE A 87 2.23 7.28 3.57
C PHE A 87 3.70 7.63 3.64
N LYS A 88 4.01 8.86 4.08
CA LYS A 88 5.38 9.32 4.39
C LYS A 88 5.77 9.11 5.85
N ASP A 89 4.85 8.57 6.64
CA ASP A 89 4.99 8.36 8.08
C ASP A 89 4.69 6.88 8.37
N PRO A 90 5.73 6.08 8.70
CA PRO A 90 5.58 4.66 8.99
C PRO A 90 4.59 4.37 10.12
N VAL A 91 4.51 5.24 11.13
CA VAL A 91 3.62 5.05 12.28
C VAL A 91 2.16 5.16 11.83
N LYS A 92 1.85 6.16 11.03
CA LYS A 92 0.49 6.34 10.48
C LYS A 92 0.14 5.27 9.46
N ALA A 93 1.11 4.86 8.63
CA ALA A 93 0.94 3.76 7.68
C ALA A 93 0.58 2.46 8.42
N TRP A 94 1.35 2.12 9.45
CA TRP A 94 1.12 0.93 10.25
C TRP A 94 -0.26 0.95 10.92
N LYS A 95 -0.60 2.07 11.57
CA LYS A 95 -1.92 2.22 12.20
C LYS A 95 -3.05 2.04 11.20
N ALA A 96 -3.00 2.74 10.06
CA ALA A 96 -4.03 2.64 9.02
C ALA A 96 -4.14 1.21 8.46
N PHE A 97 -3.01 0.56 8.18
CA PHE A 97 -2.96 -0.80 7.69
C PHE A 97 -3.62 -1.79 8.68
N GLN A 98 -3.29 -1.71 9.97
CA GLN A 98 -3.89 -2.56 10.99
C GLN A 98 -5.40 -2.33 11.11
N GLU A 99 -5.87 -1.08 11.06
CA GLU A 99 -7.30 -0.78 11.14
C GLU A 99 -8.09 -1.37 9.98
N ILE A 100 -7.57 -1.22 8.76
CA ILE A 100 -8.21 -1.73 7.55
C ILE A 100 -8.17 -3.26 7.51
N ARG A 101 -7.00 -3.86 7.81
CA ARG A 101 -6.84 -5.31 7.81
C ARG A 101 -7.74 -6.01 8.83
N ASN A 102 -7.93 -5.40 9.99
CA ASN A 102 -8.82 -5.92 11.04
C ASN A 102 -10.30 -5.87 10.64
N ASP A 103 -10.67 -5.09 9.63
CA ASP A 103 -12.02 -4.97 9.09
C ASP A 103 -12.10 -5.54 7.65
N SER A 104 -11.61 -6.79 7.50
CA SER A 104 -11.46 -7.47 6.21
C SER A 104 -12.77 -7.74 5.44
N LEU A 105 -13.91 -7.50 6.08
CA LEU A 105 -15.24 -7.61 5.45
C LEU A 105 -15.57 -6.36 4.61
N ALA A 106 -14.96 -5.22 4.90
CA ALA A 106 -15.18 -3.98 4.17
C ALA A 106 -14.37 -3.94 2.87
N ILE A 107 -13.05 -4.12 2.96
CA ILE A 107 -12.10 -4.07 1.85
C ILE A 107 -10.88 -4.95 2.11
N GLY A 108 -10.22 -5.41 1.05
CA GLY A 108 -8.88 -6.00 1.14
C GLY A 108 -7.80 -4.93 1.11
N VAL A 109 -6.63 -5.20 1.71
CA VAL A 109 -5.47 -4.30 1.66
C VAL A 109 -4.16 -5.07 1.49
N HIS A 110 -3.33 -4.64 0.54
CA HIS A 110 -1.95 -5.12 0.37
C HIS A 110 -0.97 -4.01 0.75
N LEU A 111 0.08 -4.37 1.47
CA LEU A 111 1.15 -3.47 1.88
C LEU A 111 2.39 -3.67 1.01
N TYR A 112 2.95 -2.55 0.54
CA TYR A 112 4.26 -2.48 -0.09
C TYR A 112 5.15 -1.49 0.69
N TYR A 113 6.36 -1.92 1.02
CA TYR A 113 7.31 -1.11 1.78
C TYR A 113 8.74 -1.48 1.41
N HIS A 114 9.56 -0.50 1.00
CA HIS A 114 10.99 -0.71 0.72
C HIS A 114 11.30 -1.78 -0.34
N GLY A 115 10.41 -1.99 -1.31
CA GLY A 115 10.51 -3.05 -2.31
C GLY A 115 10.02 -4.41 -1.82
N LEU A 116 9.46 -4.49 -0.62
CA LEU A 116 8.90 -5.69 -0.03
C LEU A 116 7.38 -5.70 -0.19
N VAL A 117 6.79 -6.89 -0.14
CA VAL A 117 5.34 -7.14 -0.14
C VAL A 117 4.99 -8.21 0.90
N GLY A 118 3.73 -8.25 1.33
CA GLY A 118 3.23 -9.27 2.25
C GLY A 118 3.90 -9.21 3.63
N GLU A 119 4.12 -10.36 4.26
CA GLU A 119 4.66 -10.46 5.62
C GLU A 119 6.01 -9.73 5.78
N ALA A 120 6.89 -9.81 4.78
CA ALA A 120 8.18 -9.12 4.83
C ALA A 120 8.03 -7.59 4.89
N ALA A 121 7.06 -7.03 4.14
CA ALA A 121 6.75 -5.61 4.20
C ALA A 121 6.15 -5.22 5.55
N GLU A 122 5.29 -6.07 6.10
CA GLU A 122 4.67 -5.84 7.42
C GLU A 122 5.72 -5.79 8.52
N VAL A 123 6.61 -6.78 8.61
CA VAL A 123 7.68 -6.83 9.61
C VAL A 123 8.59 -5.60 9.51
N ALA A 124 8.96 -5.22 8.28
CA ALA A 124 9.80 -4.04 8.07
C ALA A 124 9.09 -2.74 8.46
N LEU A 125 7.82 -2.59 8.13
CA LEU A 125 7.04 -1.41 8.49
C LEU A 125 6.79 -1.34 10.01
N ASP A 126 6.50 -2.47 10.65
CA ASP A 126 6.31 -2.58 12.11
C ASP A 126 7.55 -2.13 12.86
N ALA A 127 8.73 -2.60 12.43
CA ALA A 127 10.01 -2.24 13.02
C ALA A 127 10.27 -0.73 12.92
N ASP A 128 9.92 -0.09 11.80
CA ASP A 128 10.09 1.35 11.60
C ASP A 128 9.02 2.18 12.34
N ALA A 129 7.79 1.68 12.44
CA ALA A 129 6.70 2.31 13.19
C ALA A 129 6.94 2.31 14.71
N HIS A 130 7.64 1.32 15.24
CA HIS A 130 7.93 1.19 16.67
C HIS A 130 9.37 1.52 17.05
N ARG A 131 10.19 1.98 16.10
CA ARG A 131 11.53 2.47 16.40
C ARG A 131 11.40 3.70 17.29
N LYS A 132 11.85 3.59 18.55
CA LYS A 132 12.00 4.75 19.43
C LYS A 132 13.00 5.71 18.79
N GLY A 133 12.54 6.90 18.43
CA GLY A 133 13.40 8.03 18.08
C GLY A 133 14.22 8.50 19.27
#